data_AF-A0A4D4MAM4-F1
#
_entry.id   AF-A0A4D4MAM4-F1
#
_cell.length_a   1.000
_cell.length_b   1.000
_cell.length_c   1.000
_cell.angle_alpha   90.00
_cell.angle_beta   90.00
_cell.angle_gamma   90.00
#
_symmetry.space_group_name_H-M   'P 1'
#
loop_
_entity.id
_entity.type
_entity.pdbx_description
1 polymer ?
#
loop_
_entity_poly.entity_id
_entity_poly.type
_entity_poly.pdbx_seq_one_letter_code
_entity_poly.pdbx_strand_id
1 'polypeptide(L)'
;MKKATLSLAVATVGATALFVGTATPAQAALAWNKSVQCEQQDAEKRDIPTRVGNSELGWKHFSGKHNIKKCNVVNTALKNHPVSRAGARLTYEGFVVGEEGNIKVIAIVQYARKTSDGRYDAGKGEKIGVITAYCEGMNKCPAWVNQ
;
A
#
# COMPACT_ATOMS: atom_id res chain seq x y z
N MET A 1 -77.99 -17.97 41.47
CA MET A 1 -77.39 -16.77 42.11
C MET A 1 -76.12 -16.43 41.32
N LYS A 2 -76.22 -15.46 40.40
CA LYS A 2 -75.51 -14.15 40.42
C LYS A 2 -73.97 -14.21 40.46
N LYS A 3 -73.36 -13.90 39.28
CA LYS A 3 -72.14 -13.08 38.99
C LYS A 3 -70.81 -13.51 39.67
N ALA A 4 -69.61 -13.32 39.13
CA ALA A 4 -69.12 -12.33 38.17
C ALA A 4 -67.88 -12.81 37.41
N THR A 5 -67.76 -12.32 36.18
CA THR A 5 -66.61 -12.32 35.27
C THR A 5 -65.48 -11.45 35.82
N LEU A 6 -64.22 -11.88 35.66
CA LEU A 6 -63.07 -10.96 35.61
C LEU A 6 -62.15 -11.38 34.46
N SER A 7 -62.14 -10.57 33.41
CA SER A 7 -61.16 -10.60 32.32
C SER A 7 -59.93 -9.80 32.74
N LEU A 8 -58.73 -10.36 32.58
CA LEU A 8 -57.48 -9.60 32.67
C LEU A 8 -56.93 -9.43 31.25
N ALA A 9 -57.02 -8.21 30.72
CA ALA A 9 -56.38 -7.82 29.48
C ALA A 9 -54.89 -7.58 29.75
N VAL A 10 -54.01 -8.36 29.11
CA VAL A 10 -52.57 -8.09 29.11
C VAL A 10 -52.27 -7.19 27.92
N ALA A 11 -51.84 -5.97 28.20
CA ALA A 11 -51.34 -5.03 27.20
C ALA A 11 -49.96 -5.48 26.70
N THR A 12 -49.87 -5.90 25.44
CA THR A 12 -48.60 -6.10 24.74
C THR A 12 -48.02 -4.75 24.35
N VAL A 13 -47.03 -4.27 25.11
CA VAL A 13 -46.19 -3.13 24.73
C VAL A 13 -45.28 -3.55 23.59
N GLY A 14 -45.33 -2.81 22.49
CA GLY A 14 -44.55 -3.06 21.29
C GLY A 14 -43.04 -2.84 21.50
N ALA A 15 -42.25 -3.68 20.85
CA ALA A 15 -40.83 -3.45 20.64
C ALA A 15 -40.59 -3.23 19.15
N THR A 16 -40.61 -1.98 18.72
CA THR A 16 -40.06 -1.57 17.43
C THR A 16 -38.54 -1.75 17.49
N ALA A 17 -38.03 -2.82 16.88
CA ALA A 17 -36.61 -3.02 16.68
C ALA A 17 -36.09 -1.95 15.69
N LEU A 18 -35.47 -0.90 16.23
CA LEU A 18 -34.69 0.05 15.45
C LEU A 18 -33.44 -0.68 14.95
N PHE A 19 -33.43 -1.00 13.65
CA PHE A 19 -32.21 -1.37 12.93
C PHE A 19 -31.27 -0.16 12.92
N VAL A 20 -30.39 -0.08 13.91
CA VAL A 20 -29.27 0.87 13.90
C VAL A 20 -28.25 0.31 12.92
N GLY A 21 -28.41 0.65 11.63
CA GLY A 21 -27.40 0.39 10.63
C GLY A 21 -26.11 1.09 11.02
N THR A 22 -25.10 0.33 11.44
CA THR A 22 -23.76 0.85 11.64
C THR A 22 -23.20 1.22 10.26
N ALA A 23 -23.38 2.48 9.86
CA ALA A 23 -22.68 3.04 8.72
C ALA A 23 -21.17 2.91 9.03
N THR A 24 -20.48 1.99 8.36
CA THR A 24 -19.02 1.99 8.33
C THR A 24 -18.59 3.36 7.85
N PRO A 25 -17.73 4.09 8.60
CA PRO A 25 -17.28 5.39 8.14
C PRO A 25 -16.62 5.21 6.78
N ALA A 26 -17.13 5.92 5.78
CA ALA A 26 -16.48 6.03 4.49
C ALA A 26 -15.17 6.80 4.74
N GLN A 27 -14.09 6.07 5.05
CA GLN A 27 -12.76 6.66 5.09
C GLN A 27 -12.51 7.20 3.67
N ALA A 28 -12.48 8.53 3.54
CA ALA A 28 -12.14 9.15 2.27
C ALA A 28 -10.83 8.53 1.78
N ALA A 29 -10.86 7.95 0.58
CA ALA A 29 -9.68 7.32 0.01
C ALA A 29 -8.54 8.34 0.02
N LEU A 30 -7.41 7.97 0.62
CA LEU A 30 -6.25 8.86 0.72
C LEU A 30 -5.88 9.32 -0.69
N ALA A 31 -5.64 10.62 -0.85
CA ALA A 31 -5.21 11.17 -2.13
C ALA A 31 -3.92 10.45 -2.56
N TRP A 32 -4.02 9.63 -3.60
CA TRP A 32 -2.95 8.79 -4.08
C TRP A 32 -2.88 8.87 -5.60
N ASN A 33 -1.79 9.44 -6.12
CA ASN A 33 -1.61 9.58 -7.56
C ASN A 33 -1.20 8.23 -8.16
N LYS A 34 -2.09 7.67 -8.99
CA LYS A 34 -1.91 6.33 -9.57
C LYS A 34 -1.09 6.32 -10.86
N SER A 35 -0.73 7.48 -11.41
CA SER A 35 0.09 7.57 -12.62
C SER A 35 1.42 6.89 -12.40
N VAL A 36 1.89 6.17 -13.43
CA VAL A 36 3.18 5.48 -13.40
C VAL A 36 4.27 6.52 -13.66
N GLN A 37 5.20 6.64 -12.71
CA GLN A 37 6.41 7.45 -12.86
C GLN A 37 7.45 6.69 -13.70
N CYS A 38 7.59 5.39 -13.45
CA CYS A 38 8.39 4.48 -14.24
C CYS A 38 7.94 3.05 -14.01
N GLU A 39 8.33 2.16 -14.91
CA GLU A 39 8.01 0.73 -14.86
C GLU A 39 9.26 -0.08 -15.18
N GLN A 40 9.39 -1.23 -14.53
CA GLN A 40 10.50 -2.16 -14.74
C GLN A 40 9.95 -3.57 -14.67
N GLN A 41 10.35 -4.39 -15.64
CA GLN A 41 10.14 -5.83 -15.54
C GLN A 41 11.25 -6.44 -14.67
N ASP A 42 10.88 -7.25 -13.69
CA ASP A 42 11.85 -7.94 -12.85
C ASP A 42 12.38 -9.24 -13.47
N ALA A 43 13.29 -9.93 -12.77
CA ALA A 43 13.90 -11.18 -13.24
C ALA A 43 12.88 -12.32 -13.48
N GLU A 44 11.66 -12.20 -12.94
CA GLU A 44 10.57 -13.17 -13.12
C GLU A 44 9.53 -12.70 -14.14
N LYS A 45 9.88 -11.70 -14.95
CA LYS A 45 9.02 -11.13 -15.98
C LYS A 45 7.75 -10.48 -15.43
N ARG A 46 7.77 -10.02 -14.17
CA ARG A 46 6.67 -9.24 -13.61
C ARG A 46 6.85 -7.77 -13.94
N ASP A 47 5.82 -7.14 -14.51
CA ASP A 47 5.81 -5.68 -14.65
C ASP A 47 5.56 -5.03 -13.28
N ILE A 48 6.56 -4.29 -12.81
CA ILE A 48 6.56 -3.61 -11.53
C ILE A 48 6.44 -2.09 -11.77
N PRO A 49 5.22 -1.53 -11.66
CA PRO A 49 5.05 -0.08 -11.76
C PRO A 49 5.58 0.61 -10.50
N THR A 50 6.25 1.74 -10.69
CA THR A 50 6.52 2.73 -9.67
C THR A 50 5.58 3.89 -9.89
N ARG A 51 4.55 4.03 -9.05
CA ARG A 51 3.57 5.12 -9.19
C ARG A 51 4.09 6.40 -8.54
N VAL A 52 3.63 7.55 -9.06
CA VAL A 52 3.92 8.87 -8.48
C VAL A 52 3.57 8.90 -6.99
N GLY A 53 2.42 8.34 -6.63
CA GLY A 53 2.04 8.10 -5.24
C GLY A 53 1.82 9.36 -4.41
N ASN A 54 2.15 9.28 -3.12
CA ASN A 54 2.01 10.36 -2.13
C ASN A 54 3.13 10.25 -1.07
N SER A 55 2.99 10.92 0.07
CA SER A 55 3.99 10.89 1.15
C SER A 55 4.11 9.55 1.87
N GLU A 56 3.15 8.64 1.75
CA GLU A 56 3.15 7.35 2.44
C GLU A 56 3.72 6.21 1.58
N LEU A 57 3.48 6.25 0.25
CA LEU A 57 4.03 5.26 -0.67
C LEU A 57 4.21 5.77 -2.10
N GLY A 58 5.06 5.07 -2.86
CA GLY A 58 5.39 5.38 -4.24
C GLY A 58 6.51 6.42 -4.36
N TRP A 59 6.67 6.97 -5.56
CA TRP A 59 7.78 7.86 -5.90
C TRP A 59 7.91 9.06 -4.96
N LYS A 60 6.81 9.76 -4.67
CA LYS A 60 6.82 10.92 -3.76
C LYS A 60 7.32 10.57 -2.36
N HIS A 61 7.00 9.37 -1.87
CA HIS A 61 7.46 8.92 -0.56
C HIS A 61 8.98 8.79 -0.53
N PHE A 62 9.56 7.96 -1.39
CA PHE A 62 11.00 7.68 -1.33
C PHE A 62 11.86 8.77 -1.97
N SER A 63 11.35 9.53 -2.94
CA SER A 63 12.08 10.68 -3.48
C SER A 63 12.18 11.81 -2.47
N GLY A 64 11.19 11.99 -1.61
CA GLY A 64 11.26 12.95 -0.50
C GLY A 64 12.08 12.41 0.67
N LYS A 65 11.62 11.29 1.25
CA LYS A 65 12.16 10.73 2.50
C LYS A 65 13.57 10.16 2.33
N HIS A 66 13.83 9.47 1.22
CA HIS A 66 15.05 8.68 1.00
C HIS A 66 15.98 9.27 -0.07
N ASN A 67 15.62 10.43 -0.65
CA ASN A 67 16.40 11.12 -1.67
C ASN A 67 16.71 10.26 -2.92
N ILE A 68 15.80 9.37 -3.33
CA ILE A 68 15.91 8.66 -4.61
C ILE A 68 15.13 9.42 -5.69
N LYS A 69 15.84 10.01 -6.64
CA LYS A 69 15.31 10.93 -7.67
C LYS A 69 15.31 10.34 -9.07
N LYS A 70 15.81 9.12 -9.23
CA LYS A 70 16.11 8.52 -10.51
C LYS A 70 15.56 7.09 -10.60
N CYS A 71 14.81 6.79 -11.67
CA CYS A 71 14.17 5.48 -11.83
C CYS A 71 15.19 4.35 -11.96
N ASN A 72 16.33 4.63 -12.60
CA ASN A 72 17.46 3.70 -12.69
C ASN A 72 17.96 3.23 -11.32
N VAL A 73 17.91 4.07 -10.27
CA VAL A 73 18.30 3.68 -8.91
C VAL A 73 17.38 2.57 -8.38
N VAL A 74 16.06 2.74 -8.48
CA VAL A 74 15.09 1.71 -8.07
C VAL A 74 15.21 0.47 -8.95
N ASN A 75 15.43 0.65 -10.25
CA ASN A 75 15.54 -0.45 -11.20
C ASN A 75 16.80 -1.30 -10.96
N THR A 76 17.85 -0.78 -10.31
CA THR A 76 19.01 -1.61 -9.91
C THR A 76 18.60 -2.76 -8.99
N ALA A 77 17.62 -2.53 -8.11
CA ALA A 77 17.06 -3.57 -7.26
C ALA A 77 16.07 -4.46 -8.03
N LEU A 78 15.15 -3.85 -8.78
CA LEU A 78 14.08 -4.59 -9.48
C LEU A 78 14.57 -5.52 -10.59
N LYS A 79 15.77 -5.29 -11.16
CA LYS A 79 16.36 -6.21 -12.15
C LYS A 79 16.71 -7.60 -11.59
N ASN A 80 16.76 -7.75 -10.26
CA ASN A 80 17.09 -9.00 -9.61
C ASN A 80 15.84 -9.80 -9.20
N HIS A 81 16.05 -11.04 -8.76
CA HIS A 81 15.01 -11.78 -8.03
C HIS A 81 14.77 -11.12 -6.66
N PRO A 82 13.53 -11.16 -6.13
CA PRO A 82 13.28 -10.68 -4.78
C PRO A 82 14.01 -11.58 -3.78
N VAL A 83 14.71 -10.96 -2.84
CA VAL A 83 15.46 -11.62 -1.77
C VAL A 83 14.54 -12.17 -0.67
N SER A 84 13.32 -11.63 -0.55
CA SER A 84 12.31 -12.17 0.37
C SER A 84 10.88 -11.93 -0.12
N ARG A 85 9.98 -12.79 0.37
CA ARG A 85 8.55 -12.82 0.00
C ARG A 85 7.69 -13.03 1.24
N ALA A 86 6.73 -12.14 1.45
CA ALA A 86 5.70 -12.26 2.47
C ALA A 86 4.34 -12.02 1.82
N GLY A 87 3.71 -13.10 1.35
CA GLY A 87 2.52 -13.01 0.49
C GLY A 87 2.83 -12.22 -0.78
N ALA A 88 2.08 -11.14 -1.02
CA ALA A 88 2.30 -10.24 -2.16
C ALA A 88 3.35 -9.15 -1.92
N ARG A 89 3.94 -9.08 -0.72
CA ARG A 89 5.05 -8.15 -0.43
C ARG A 89 6.37 -8.79 -0.84
N LEU A 90 7.09 -8.13 -1.74
CA LEU A 90 8.35 -8.57 -2.30
C LEU A 90 9.43 -7.55 -1.94
N THR A 91 10.57 -8.02 -1.44
CA THR A 91 11.74 -7.17 -1.19
C THR A 91 12.82 -7.50 -2.21
N TYR A 92 13.37 -6.48 -2.84
CA TYR A 92 14.44 -6.58 -3.82
C TYR A 92 15.66 -5.83 -3.29
N GLU A 93 16.83 -6.34 -3.66
CA GLU A 93 18.12 -5.70 -3.39
C GLU A 93 18.88 -5.52 -4.70
N GLY A 94 19.63 -4.44 -4.79
CA GLY A 94 20.55 -4.15 -5.88
C GLY A 94 21.62 -3.20 -5.41
N PHE A 95 22.58 -2.90 -6.28
CA PHE A 95 23.67 -1.99 -5.96
C PHE A 95 23.77 -0.87 -6.99
N VAL A 96 24.00 0.33 -6.50
CA VAL A 96 24.52 1.44 -7.30
C VAL A 96 26.02 1.50 -7.01
N VAL A 97 26.81 1.37 -8.08
CA VAL A 97 28.26 1.36 -8.04
C VAL A 97 28.76 2.71 -8.53
N GLY A 98 29.59 3.37 -7.73
CA GLY A 98 30.24 4.64 -8.08
C GLY A 98 31.68 4.69 -7.56
N GLU A 99 32.38 5.78 -7.85
CA GLU A 99 33.76 5.99 -7.38
C GLU A 99 33.84 6.09 -5.84
N GLU A 100 32.80 6.62 -5.21
CA GLU A 100 32.66 6.72 -3.76
C GLU A 100 32.30 5.38 -3.08
N GLY A 101 32.09 4.32 -3.88
CA GLY A 101 31.83 2.96 -3.41
C GLY A 101 30.50 2.39 -3.89
N ASN A 102 30.10 1.29 -3.27
CA ASN A 102 28.89 0.55 -3.61
C ASN A 102 27.82 0.77 -2.56
N ILE A 103 26.66 1.26 -2.98
CA ILE A 103 25.50 1.43 -2.09
C ILE A 103 24.43 0.42 -2.44
N LYS A 104 24.03 -0.37 -1.45
CA LYS A 104 22.88 -1.26 -1.59
C LYS A 104 21.59 -0.45 -1.58
N VAL A 105 20.76 -0.68 -2.60
CA VAL A 105 19.40 -0.15 -2.72
C VAL A 105 18.42 -1.27 -2.43
N ILE A 106 17.50 -1.01 -1.49
CA ILE A 106 16.39 -1.89 -1.17
C ILE A 106 15.12 -1.30 -1.78
N ALA A 107 14.40 -2.08 -2.59
CA ALA A 107 13.09 -1.72 -3.09
C ALA A 107 12.04 -2.69 -2.54
N ILE A 108 10.97 -2.14 -1.97
CA ILE A 108 9.85 -2.94 -1.46
C ILE A 108 8.66 -2.74 -2.39
N VAL A 109 8.13 -3.86 -2.86
CA VAL A 109 7.03 -3.93 -3.82
C VAL A 109 5.84 -4.61 -3.16
N GLN A 110 4.66 -4.05 -3.40
CA GLN A 110 3.39 -4.71 -3.16
C GLN A 110 2.83 -5.20 -4.51
N TYR A 111 3.02 -6.48 -4.81
CA TYR A 111 2.56 -7.11 -6.04
C TYR A 111 1.12 -7.62 -5.92
N ALA A 112 0.23 -6.74 -5.48
CA ALA A 112 -1.20 -6.98 -5.38
C ALA A 112 -1.97 -5.71 -5.70
N ARG A 113 -3.26 -5.82 -5.99
CA ARG A 113 -4.14 -4.67 -6.23
C ARG A 113 -4.20 -3.70 -5.05
N LYS A 114 -4.19 -4.22 -3.82
CA LYS A 114 -4.30 -3.44 -2.59
C LYS A 114 -3.05 -3.56 -1.73
N THR A 115 -2.80 -2.57 -0.89
CA THR A 115 -1.85 -2.69 0.22
C THR A 115 -2.37 -3.68 1.25
N SER A 116 -1.48 -4.28 2.05
CA SER A 116 -1.84 -5.29 3.06
C SER A 116 -2.82 -4.76 4.12
N ASP A 117 -2.79 -3.45 4.39
CA ASP A 117 -3.71 -2.76 5.30
C ASP A 117 -5.02 -2.30 4.62
N GLY A 118 -5.16 -2.52 3.31
CA GLY A 118 -6.33 -2.14 2.52
C GLY A 118 -6.51 -0.64 2.27
N ARG A 119 -5.60 0.23 2.76
CA ARG A 119 -5.73 1.69 2.66
C ARG A 119 -5.61 2.23 1.24
N TYR A 120 -4.94 1.48 0.36
CA TYR A 120 -4.73 1.85 -1.03
C TYR A 120 -5.19 0.75 -1.98
N ASP A 121 -5.76 1.17 -3.12
CA ASP A 121 -6.28 0.28 -4.16
C ASP A 121 -5.90 0.82 -5.55
N ALA A 122 -5.07 0.06 -6.27
CA ALA A 122 -4.59 0.38 -7.61
C ALA A 122 -5.70 0.39 -8.66
N GLY A 123 -6.81 -0.33 -8.43
CA GLY A 123 -7.86 -0.56 -9.42
C GLY A 123 -7.86 -2.00 -9.95
N LYS A 124 -8.92 -2.38 -10.64
CA LYS A 124 -9.06 -3.73 -11.21
C LYS A 124 -7.98 -3.97 -12.27
N GLY A 125 -7.32 -5.13 -12.23
CA GLY A 125 -6.24 -5.49 -13.16
C GLY A 125 -4.86 -4.90 -12.81
N GLU A 126 -4.85 -3.88 -11.95
CA GLU A 126 -3.66 -3.17 -11.53
C GLU A 126 -3.03 -3.76 -10.26
N LYS A 127 -1.76 -3.44 -10.02
CA LYS A 127 -0.99 -3.82 -8.83
C LYS A 127 -0.36 -2.58 -8.23
N ILE A 128 -0.27 -2.44 -6.90
CA ILE A 128 0.29 -1.26 -6.21
C ILE A 128 1.71 -0.92 -6.69
N GLY A 129 2.57 -1.93 -6.84
CA GLY A 129 3.93 -1.75 -7.34
C GLY A 129 4.92 -1.33 -6.23
N VAL A 130 5.93 -0.53 -6.56
CA VAL A 130 6.92 -0.06 -5.57
C VAL A 130 6.26 0.84 -4.53
N ILE A 131 6.29 0.42 -3.27
CA ILE A 131 5.76 1.21 -2.15
C ILE A 131 6.84 2.10 -1.54
N THR A 132 8.08 1.62 -1.45
CA THR A 132 9.24 2.40 -0.97
C THR A 132 10.53 1.86 -1.57
N ALA A 133 11.53 2.72 -1.65
CA ALA A 133 12.90 2.36 -1.97
C ALA A 133 13.86 3.22 -1.13
N TYR A 134 15.01 2.68 -0.71
CA TYR A 134 15.97 3.39 0.11
C TYR A 134 17.37 2.76 0.01
N CYS A 135 18.39 3.52 0.41
CA CYS A 135 19.75 3.03 0.55
C CYS A 135 19.93 2.38 1.92
N GLU A 136 20.47 1.15 1.95
CA GLU A 136 20.68 0.41 3.20
C GLU A 136 21.62 1.17 4.14
N GLY A 137 21.32 1.14 5.44
CA GLY A 137 22.15 1.75 6.48
C GLY A 137 22.02 3.27 6.62
N MET A 138 21.12 3.93 5.88
CA MET A 138 20.96 5.38 5.93
C MET A 138 19.55 5.88 5.66
N ASN A 139 19.23 7.07 6.18
CA ASN A 139 17.92 7.69 5.99
C ASN A 139 17.75 8.27 4.58
N LYS A 140 18.80 8.87 4.03
CA LYS A 140 18.84 9.50 2.69
C LYS A 140 20.00 8.92 1.89
N CYS A 141 19.71 8.54 0.65
CA CYS A 141 20.74 8.19 -0.31
C CYS A 141 21.64 9.41 -0.60
N PRO A 142 22.96 9.22 -0.77
CA PRO A 142 23.87 10.26 -1.19
C PRO A 142 23.48 10.86 -2.54
N ALA A 143 23.87 12.10 -2.78
CA ALA A 143 23.50 12.80 -4.00
C ALA A 143 24.05 12.10 -5.26
N TRP A 144 25.25 11.52 -5.20
CA TRP A 144 25.89 10.85 -6.32
C TRP A 144 25.12 9.62 -6.82
N VAL A 145 24.34 8.96 -5.97
CA VAL A 145 23.44 7.84 -6.38
C VAL A 145 22.41 8.30 -7.42
N ASN A 146 22.11 9.60 -7.44
CA ASN A 146 21.16 10.21 -8.36
C ASN A 146 21.83 10.92 -9.55
N GLN A 147 23.14 10.80 -9.73
CA GLN A 147 23.85 11.33 -10.90
C GLN A 147 23.76 10.38 -12.09
#